data_AF-A0A7R7GPJ4-F1
#
_entry.id   AF-A0A7R7GPJ4-F1
#
_cell.length_a   1.000
_cell.length_b   1.000
_cell.length_c   1.000
_cell.angle_alpha   90.00
_cell.angle_beta   90.00
_cell.angle_gamma   90.00
#
_symmetry.space_group_name_H-M   'P 1'
#
loop_
_entity.id
_entity.type
_entity.pdbx_description
1 polymer ?
#
loop_
_entity_poly.entity_id
_entity_poly.type
_entity_poly.pdbx_seq_one_letter_code
_entity_poly.pdbx_strand_id
1 'polypeptide(L)'
;MVEQPAQFVIDAYHQLWRIEKAFRMSKHDLQARPIYNRTRDSIEAHLSVVFAAMAVSHWIERQTGWSIKKFVRTARRYRTVQIRAGRQILTAADALPDDLAEALAKIRTDGAH
;
A
#
# COMPACT_ATOMS: atom_id res chain seq x y z
N MET A 1 -27.90 18.15 -23.82
CA MET A 1 -27.04 16.95 -23.74
C MET A 1 -25.76 17.33 -24.47
N VAL A 2 -24.65 17.58 -23.75
CA VAL A 2 -23.42 18.06 -24.39
C VAL A 2 -22.76 16.86 -25.06
N GLU A 3 -22.62 16.91 -26.39
CA GLU A 3 -21.93 15.88 -27.15
C GLU A 3 -20.44 15.92 -26.78
N GLN A 4 -19.94 14.86 -26.15
CA GLN A 4 -18.53 14.78 -25.77
C GLN A 4 -17.71 14.34 -26.99
N PRO A 5 -16.53 14.94 -27.24
CA PRO A 5 -15.65 14.51 -28.33
C PRO A 5 -15.30 13.02 -28.20
N ALA A 6 -15.22 12.30 -29.32
CA ALA A 6 -14.87 10.87 -29.32
C ALA A 6 -13.56 10.58 -28.54
N GLN A 7 -12.58 11.48 -28.62
CA GLN A 7 -11.32 11.38 -27.88
C GLN A 7 -11.53 11.36 -26.36
N PHE A 8 -12.44 12.18 -25.83
CA PHE A 8 -12.74 12.21 -24.40
C PHE A 8 -13.26 10.85 -23.90
N VAL A 9 -14.14 10.22 -24.69
CA VAL A 9 -14.67 8.90 -24.37
C VAL A 9 -13.55 7.87 -24.35
N ILE A 10 -12.69 7.87 -25.37
CA ILE A 10 -11.54 6.96 -25.47
C ILE A 10 -10.60 7.12 -24.26
N ASP A 11 -10.25 8.37 -23.90
CA ASP A 11 -9.37 8.66 -22.77
C ASP A 11 -9.98 8.22 -21.43
N ALA A 12 -11.30 8.41 -21.25
CA ALA A 12 -12.00 7.95 -20.05
C ALA A 12 -11.98 6.41 -19.94
N TYR A 13 -12.17 5.69 -21.05
CA TYR A 13 -12.03 4.24 -21.09
C TYR A 13 -10.60 3.80 -20.78
N HIS A 14 -9.59 4.53 -21.25
CA HIS A 14 -8.21 4.27 -20.86
C HIS A 14 -7.99 4.44 -19.36
N GLN A 15 -8.75 5.24 -18.62
CA GLN A 15 -8.60 5.32 -17.15
C GLN A 15 -9.19 4.11 -16.41
N LEU A 16 -9.97 3.24 -17.07
CA LEU A 16 -10.61 2.07 -16.45
C LEU A 16 -9.60 1.07 -15.89
N TRP A 17 -8.39 0.99 -16.47
CA TRP A 17 -7.34 0.13 -15.93
C TRP A 17 -6.96 0.48 -14.49
N ARG A 18 -7.14 1.75 -14.07
CA ARG A 18 -6.87 2.18 -12.69
C ARG A 18 -7.81 1.50 -11.70
N ILE A 19 -9.08 1.36 -12.09
CA ILE A 19 -10.10 0.66 -11.32
C ILE A 19 -9.76 -0.83 -11.24
N GLU A 20 -9.40 -1.45 -12.38
CA GLU A 20 -9.00 -2.85 -12.40
C GLU A 20 -7.76 -3.10 -11.51
N LYS A 21 -6.76 -2.21 -11.56
CA LYS A 21 -5.59 -2.28 -10.69
C LYS A 21 -5.97 -2.21 -9.21
N ALA A 22 -6.84 -1.28 -8.83
CA ALA A 22 -7.32 -1.16 -7.45
C ALA A 22 -8.04 -2.43 -6.98
N PHE A 23 -8.90 -3.02 -7.82
CA PHE A 23 -9.54 -4.30 -7.52
C PHE A 23 -8.54 -5.45 -7.38
N ARG A 24 -7.52 -5.50 -8.24
CA ARG A 24 -6.46 -6.52 -8.17
C ARG A 24 -5.69 -6.43 -6.86
N MET A 25 -5.30 -5.21 -6.47
CA MET A 25 -4.58 -4.95 -5.21
C MET A 25 -5.43 -5.30 -3.98
N SER A 26 -6.69 -4.86 -3.98
CA SER A 26 -7.68 -5.21 -2.95
C SER A 26 -7.77 -6.73 -2.74
N LYS A 27 -7.82 -7.49 -3.85
CA LYS A 27 -8.02 -8.94 -3.81
C LYS A 27 -6.77 -9.72 -3.43
N HIS A 28 -5.62 -9.40 -4.02
CA HIS A 28 -4.40 -10.22 -3.91
C HIS A 28 -3.43 -9.72 -2.84
N ASP A 29 -3.23 -8.41 -2.74
CA ASP A 29 -2.28 -7.83 -1.79
C ASP A 29 -2.95 -7.60 -0.42
N LEU A 30 -4.17 -7.05 -0.41
CA LEU A 30 -4.89 -6.71 0.83
C LEU A 30 -5.90 -7.76 1.30
N GLN A 31 -6.11 -8.82 0.51
CA GLN A 31 -7.00 -9.93 0.85
C GLN A 31 -8.41 -9.50 1.29
N ALA A 32 -9.03 -8.59 0.54
CA ALA A 32 -10.42 -8.23 0.75
C ALA A 32 -11.33 -9.46 0.62
N ARG A 33 -11.89 -9.95 1.74
CA ARG A 33 -12.74 -11.14 1.81
C ARG A 33 -13.95 -10.90 2.73
N PRO A 34 -14.82 -9.92 2.40
CA PRO A 34 -16.01 -9.64 3.20
C PRO A 34 -16.97 -10.84 3.30
N ILE A 35 -16.90 -11.78 2.36
CA ILE A 35 -17.72 -13.00 2.32
C ILE A 35 -17.53 -13.93 3.54
N TYR A 36 -16.42 -13.79 4.27
CA TYR A 36 -16.17 -14.59 5.48
C TYR A 36 -16.75 -13.96 6.75
N ASN A 37 -17.30 -12.74 6.68
CA ASN A 37 -17.93 -12.05 7.80
C ASN A 37 -19.46 -12.23 7.75
N ARG A 38 -20.08 -12.38 8.93
CA ARG A 38 -21.52 -12.68 9.05
C ARG A 38 -22.38 -11.49 9.49
N THR A 39 -21.85 -10.66 10.38
CA THR A 39 -22.56 -9.46 10.86
C THR A 39 -22.26 -8.29 9.95
N ARG A 40 -23.22 -7.37 9.84
CA ARG A 40 -23.07 -6.14 9.06
C ARG A 40 -21.85 -5.35 9.54
N ASP A 41 -21.71 -5.17 10.84
CA ASP A 41 -20.61 -4.42 11.46
C ASP A 41 -19.24 -5.00 11.11
N SER A 42 -19.09 -6.33 11.10
CA SER A 42 -17.82 -6.96 10.73
C SER A 42 -17.52 -6.83 9.22
N ILE A 43 -18.53 -6.85 8.37
CA ILE A 43 -18.36 -6.59 6.93
C ILE A 43 -17.90 -5.15 6.70
N GLU A 44 -18.57 -4.19 7.33
CA GLU A 44 -18.23 -2.77 7.22
C GLU A 44 -16.83 -2.49 7.76
N ALA A 45 -16.50 -2.97 8.96
CA ALA A 45 -15.16 -2.82 9.53
C ALA A 45 -14.06 -3.40 8.62
N HIS A 46 -14.28 -4.61 8.06
CA HIS A 46 -13.34 -5.23 7.13
C HIS A 46 -13.13 -4.37 5.88
N LEU A 47 -14.23 -3.89 5.28
CA LEU A 47 -14.16 -3.04 4.09
C LEU A 47 -13.51 -1.68 4.38
N SER A 48 -13.80 -1.07 5.52
CA SER A 48 -13.18 0.20 5.95
C SER A 48 -11.66 0.05 6.09
N VAL A 49 -11.19 -1.00 6.76
CA VAL A 49 -9.75 -1.25 6.92
C VAL A 49 -9.08 -1.54 5.58
N VAL A 50 -9.69 -2.37 4.73
CA VAL A 50 -9.18 -2.67 3.38
C VAL A 50 -9.11 -1.39 2.55
N PHE A 51 -10.13 -0.55 2.59
CA PHE A 51 -10.17 0.69 1.81
C PHE A 51 -9.10 1.68 2.26
N ALA A 52 -8.93 1.86 3.57
CA ALA A 52 -7.85 2.66 4.13
C ALA A 52 -6.47 2.12 3.72
N ALA A 53 -6.26 0.81 3.84
CA ALA A 53 -5.02 0.17 3.41
C ALA A 53 -4.76 0.33 1.90
N MET A 54 -5.82 0.33 1.08
CA MET A 54 -5.73 0.56 -0.36
C MET A 54 -5.30 1.98 -0.69
N ALA A 55 -5.87 2.98 -0.01
CA ALA A 55 -5.47 4.38 -0.18
C ALA A 55 -4.00 4.60 0.19
N VAL A 56 -3.57 4.07 1.34
CA VAL A 56 -2.16 4.12 1.78
C VAL A 56 -1.24 3.41 0.79
N SER A 57 -1.65 2.23 0.30
CA SER A 57 -0.87 1.47 -0.67
C SER A 57 -0.68 2.26 -1.98
N HIS A 58 -1.76 2.83 -2.53
CA HIS A 58 -1.68 3.65 -3.73
C HIS A 58 -0.78 4.88 -3.56
N TRP A 59 -0.86 5.52 -2.40
CA TRP A 59 0.03 6.64 -2.09
C TRP A 59 1.50 6.20 -2.07
N ILE A 60 1.83 5.10 -1.38
CA ILE A 60 3.19 4.54 -1.37
C ILE A 60 3.68 4.21 -2.78
N GLU A 61 2.85 3.55 -3.60
CA GLU A 61 3.24 3.22 -4.98
C GLU A 61 3.50 4.47 -5.82
N ARG A 62 2.68 5.53 -5.65
CA ARG A 62 2.84 6.80 -6.36
C ARG A 62 4.12 7.53 -5.95
N GLN A 63 4.46 7.53 -4.66
CA GLN A 63 5.64 8.23 -4.15
C GLN A 63 6.94 7.49 -4.46
N THR A 64 6.94 6.17 -4.31
CA THR A 64 8.16 5.36 -4.39
C THR A 64 8.39 4.76 -5.78
N GLY A 65 7.34 4.62 -6.58
CA GLY A 65 7.35 3.85 -7.83
C GLY A 65 7.41 2.33 -7.62
N TRP A 66 7.41 1.85 -6.37
CA TRP A 66 7.45 0.43 -6.06
C TRP A 66 6.04 -0.15 -6.02
N SER A 67 5.89 -1.42 -6.39
CA SER A 67 4.66 -2.14 -6.06
C SER A 67 4.54 -2.30 -4.55
N ILE A 68 3.31 -2.28 -4.02
CA ILE A 68 3.09 -2.45 -2.58
C ILE A 68 3.69 -3.77 -2.07
N LYS A 69 3.62 -4.84 -2.87
CA LYS A 69 4.23 -6.14 -2.57
C LYS A 69 5.75 -6.05 -2.41
N LYS A 70 6.44 -5.33 -3.30
CA LYS A 70 7.89 -5.08 -3.17
C LYS A 70 8.16 -4.31 -1.89
N PHE A 71 7.47 -3.19 -1.67
CA PHE A 71 7.65 -2.33 -0.51
C PHE A 71 7.47 -3.09 0.81
N VAL A 72 6.35 -3.79 0.98
CA VAL A 72 6.06 -4.55 2.20
C VAL A 72 7.08 -5.66 2.40
N ARG A 73 7.46 -6.40 1.36
CA ARG A 73 8.45 -7.49 1.47
C ARG A 73 9.83 -6.98 1.86
N THR A 74 10.29 -5.88 1.27
CA THR A 74 11.58 -5.27 1.59
C THR A 74 11.55 -4.69 3.01
N ALA A 75 10.55 -3.87 3.35
CA ALA A 75 10.46 -3.22 4.65
C ALA A 75 10.25 -4.22 5.81
N ARG A 76 9.52 -5.32 5.59
CA ARG A 76 9.24 -6.33 6.63
C ARG A 76 10.51 -7.00 7.18
N ARG A 77 11.60 -7.03 6.41
CA ARG A 77 12.88 -7.61 6.81
C ARG A 77 13.62 -6.76 7.85
N TYR A 78 13.40 -5.46 7.87
CA TYR A 78 14.15 -4.49 8.69
C TYR A 78 13.37 -4.03 9.93
N ARG A 79 12.76 -4.98 10.64
CA ARG A 79 12.13 -4.69 11.95
C ARG A 79 13.21 -4.66 13.03
N THR A 80 13.13 -3.69 13.93
CA THR A 80 14.01 -3.61 15.11
C THR A 80 13.87 -4.89 15.93
N VAL A 81 14.94 -5.69 16.00
CA VAL A 81 15.00 -6.85 16.89
C VAL A 81 15.82 -6.46 18.10
N GLN A 82 15.21 -6.51 19.28
CA GLN A 82 15.93 -6.45 20.55
C GLN A 82 16.41 -7.86 20.89
N ILE A 83 17.72 -8.09 20.79
CA ILE A 83 18.34 -9.36 21.16
C ILE A 83 18.79 -9.25 22.62
N ARG A 84 18.22 -10.07 23.51
CA ARG A 84 18.68 -10.17 24.90
C ARG A 84 19.87 -11.13 24.97
N ALA A 85 21.06 -10.59 25.16
CA ALA A 85 22.29 -11.36 25.42
C ALA A 85 22.65 -11.24 26.92
N GLY A 86 22.17 -12.19 27.74
CA GLY A 86 22.35 -12.16 29.19
C GLY A 86 21.63 -10.98 29.85
N ARG A 87 22.38 -10.09 30.53
CA ARG A 87 21.86 -8.86 31.17
C ARG A 87 21.72 -7.67 30.21
N GLN A 88 22.22 -7.78 28.98
CA GLN A 88 22.27 -6.67 28.03
C GLN A 88 21.24 -6.88 26.90
N ILE A 89 20.53 -5.81 26.54
CA ILE A 89 19.68 -5.77 25.36
C ILE A 89 20.53 -5.18 24.23
N LEU A 90 20.95 -6.00 23.29
CA LEU A 90 21.63 -5.58 22.08
C LEU A 90 20.55 -5.30 21.02
N THR A 91 20.47 -4.06 20.56
CA THR A 91 19.64 -3.71 19.41
C THR A 91 20.42 -4.08 18.16
N ALA A 92 20.10 -5.21 17.55
CA ALA A 92 20.65 -5.55 16.25
C ALA A 92 19.84 -4.81 15.19
N ALA A 93 20.37 -3.68 14.73
CA ALA A 93 19.86 -2.98 13.56
C ALA A 93 20.70 -3.41 12.36
N ASP A 94 20.13 -4.23 11.49
CA ASP A 94 20.71 -4.47 10.16
C ASP A 94 20.60 -3.17 9.35
N ALA A 95 21.67 -2.75 8.68
CA ALA A 95 21.65 -1.51 7.92
C ALA A 95 20.58 -1.58 6.83
N LEU A 96 19.74 -0.54 6.72
CA LEU A 96 18.74 -0.49 5.66
C LEU A 96 19.44 -0.47 4.31
N PRO A 97 18.97 -1.24 3.32
CA PRO A 97 19.52 -1.20 1.98
C PRO A 97 19.17 0.15 1.34
N ASP A 98 20.07 0.65 0.50
CA ASP A 98 19.99 1.98 -0.08
C ASP A 98 18.67 2.23 -0.79
N ASP A 99 18.16 1.22 -1.51
CA ASP A 99 16.91 1.30 -2.25
C ASP A 99 15.68 1.53 -1.34
N LEU A 100 15.66 0.91 -0.16
CA LEU A 100 14.62 1.13 0.86
C LEU A 100 14.79 2.49 1.52
N ALA A 101 16.03 2.92 1.82
CA ALA A 101 16.29 4.23 2.40
C ALA A 101 15.81 5.37 1.47
N GLU A 102 16.09 5.25 0.17
CA GLU A 102 15.59 6.19 -0.85
C GLU A 102 14.05 6.19 -0.93
N ALA A 103 13.42 5.00 -0.94
CA ALA A 103 11.97 4.90 -0.95
C ALA A 103 11.33 5.57 0.28
N LEU A 104 11.91 5.38 1.47
CA LEU A 104 11.47 6.03 2.70
C LEU A 104 11.72 7.55 2.68
N ALA A 105 12.81 8.01 2.07
CA ALA A 105 13.08 9.44 1.93
C ALA A 105 11.99 10.14 1.10
N LYS A 106 11.54 9.53 -0.02
CA LYS A 106 10.45 10.05 -0.86
C LYS A 106 9.12 10.17 -0.12
N ILE A 107 8.84 9.21 0.76
CA ILE A 107 7.65 9.22 1.63
C ILE A 107 7.72 10.38 2.64
N ARG A 108 8.89 10.65 3.21
CA ARG A 108 9.09 11.69 4.23
C ARG A 108 9.00 13.10 3.66
N THR A 109 9.53 13.34 2.45
CA THR A 109 9.59 14.69 1.86
C THR A 109 8.21 15.27 1.55
N ASP A 110 7.23 14.43 1.22
CA ASP A 110 5.87 14.88 0.87
C ASP A 110 4.97 15.16 2.10
N GLY A 111 5.36 14.68 3.29
CA GLY A 111 4.62 14.91 4.53
C GLY A 111 4.99 16.18 5.29
N ALA A 112 5.92 16.98 4.76
CA ALA A 112 6.39 18.24 5.36
C ALA A 112 5.70 19.49 4.75
N HIS A 113 4.59 19.29 4.04
CA HIS A 113 3.75 20.33 3.45
C HIS A 113 2.41 20.43 4.17
#